data_AF-A0A067FJB2-F1
#
_entry.id   AF-A0A067FJB2-F1
#
_cell.length_a   1.000
_cell.length_b   1.000
_cell.length_c   1.000
_cell.angle_alpha   90.00
_cell.angle_beta   90.00
_cell.angle_gamma   90.00
#
_symmetry.space_group_name_H-M   'P 1'
#
loop_
_entity.id
_entity.type
_entity.pdbx_description
1 polymer ?
#
loop_
_entity_poly.entity_id
_entity_poly.type
_entity_poly.pdbx_seq_one_letter_code
_entity_poly.pdbx_strand_id
1 'polypeptide(L)'
;MYRKQHKKDIAAEAVKKKRRSTKKPYSRSIVGATLEVIQKRRTEKPEVRDAAREAALREIKERIKKTKDEKRAKKAEVTSKSKTQSKGSMPKGAAPKGPKLGGGGGKR
;
A
#
# COMPACT_ATOMS: atom_id res chain seq x y z
N MET A 1 -58.76 -35.70 -20.03
CA MET A 1 -58.20 -35.20 -18.75
C MET A 1 -56.75 -35.61 -18.49
N TYR A 2 -56.31 -36.83 -18.85
CA TYR A 2 -54.94 -37.29 -18.59
C TYR A 2 -53.84 -36.55 -19.38
N ARG A 3 -53.96 -36.40 -20.69
CA ARG A 3 -52.85 -35.94 -21.55
C ARG A 3 -52.41 -34.49 -21.29
N LYS A 4 -53.34 -33.59 -20.96
CA LYS A 4 -53.03 -32.19 -20.60
C LYS A 4 -52.29 -32.05 -19.27
N GLN A 5 -52.71 -32.77 -18.22
CA GLN A 5 -52.06 -32.75 -16.90
C GLN A 5 -50.63 -33.28 -16.97
N HIS A 6 -50.40 -34.29 -17.79
CA HIS A 6 -49.08 -34.90 -18.00
C HIS A 6 -48.27 -34.22 -19.11
N LYS A 7 -48.72 -33.06 -19.61
CA LYS A 7 -48.04 -32.26 -20.64
C LYS A 7 -47.79 -33.00 -21.97
N LYS A 8 -48.58 -34.04 -22.26
CA LYS A 8 -48.44 -34.90 -23.45
C LYS A 8 -48.97 -34.25 -24.74
N ASP A 9 -49.75 -33.18 -24.62
CA ASP A 9 -50.29 -32.39 -25.75
C ASP A 9 -49.61 -31.03 -25.92
N ILE A 10 -48.57 -30.76 -25.12
CA ILE A 10 -47.82 -29.51 -25.20
C ILE A 10 -46.81 -29.64 -26.34
N ALA A 11 -47.18 -29.16 -27.53
CA ALA A 11 -46.23 -28.81 -28.60
C ALA A 11 -45.61 -27.41 -28.37
N ALA A 12 -45.80 -26.84 -27.17
CA ALA A 12 -45.25 -25.54 -26.85
C ALA A 12 -43.77 -25.70 -26.48
N GLU A 13 -42.92 -25.03 -27.24
CA GLU A 13 -41.74 -24.38 -26.70
C GLU A 13 -42.12 -23.67 -25.38
N ALA A 14 -42.03 -24.38 -24.27
CA ALA A 14 -41.86 -23.75 -22.99
C ALA A 14 -40.46 -23.16 -23.01
N VAL A 15 -40.28 -22.03 -23.71
CA VAL A 15 -39.11 -21.18 -23.54
C VAL A 15 -39.17 -20.77 -22.09
N LYS A 16 -38.49 -21.55 -21.22
CA LYS A 16 -38.26 -21.20 -19.83
C LYS A 16 -37.81 -19.75 -19.86
N LYS A 17 -38.62 -18.84 -19.30
CA LYS A 17 -38.29 -17.42 -19.27
C LYS A 17 -36.93 -17.29 -18.60
N LYS A 18 -35.88 -17.13 -19.42
CA LYS A 18 -34.51 -16.99 -18.95
C LYS A 18 -34.50 -15.71 -18.13
N ARG A 19 -34.29 -15.83 -16.82
CA ARG A 19 -34.23 -14.68 -15.92
C ARG A 19 -33.03 -13.85 -16.36
N ARG A 20 -33.27 -12.70 -17.01
CA ARG A 20 -32.19 -11.79 -17.41
C ARG A 20 -31.77 -11.00 -16.18
N SER A 21 -30.57 -11.28 -15.67
CA SER A 21 -29.94 -10.38 -14.71
C SER A 21 -29.52 -9.11 -15.46
N THR A 22 -30.19 -8.00 -15.19
CA THR A 22 -29.74 -6.71 -15.72
C THR A 22 -28.55 -6.24 -14.90
N LYS A 23 -27.34 -6.41 -15.45
CA LYS A 23 -26.14 -5.79 -14.89
C LYS A 23 -26.16 -4.30 -15.27
N LYS A 24 -26.98 -3.52 -14.56
CA LYS A 24 -26.95 -2.05 -14.71
C LYS A 24 -25.61 -1.58 -14.16
N PRO A 25 -24.75 -0.92 -14.97
CA PRO A 25 -23.55 -0.30 -14.44
C PRO A 25 -23.99 0.71 -13.37
N TYR A 26 -23.25 0.80 -12.26
CA TYR A 26 -23.53 1.76 -11.19
C TYR A 26 -23.49 3.19 -11.75
N SER A 27 -24.65 3.69 -12.14
CA SER A 27 -24.88 5.03 -12.68
C SER A 27 -25.27 6.02 -11.59
N ARG A 28 -24.99 5.67 -10.33
CA ARG A 28 -25.28 6.50 -9.16
C ARG A 28 -24.02 7.23 -8.72
N SER A 29 -24.18 8.49 -8.32
CA SER A 29 -23.16 9.23 -7.59
C SER A 29 -22.92 8.60 -6.22
N ILE A 30 -21.74 8.86 -5.65
CA ILE A 30 -21.35 8.42 -4.32
C ILE A 30 -21.23 9.68 -3.45
N VAL A 31 -21.52 9.58 -2.14
CA VAL A 31 -21.35 10.73 -1.24
C VAL A 31 -19.89 11.21 -1.31
N GLY A 32 -19.70 12.51 -1.59
CA GLY A 32 -18.39 13.12 -1.76
C GLY A 32 -17.82 13.10 -3.18
N ALA A 33 -18.47 12.44 -4.16
CA ALA A 33 -18.06 12.49 -5.56
C ALA A 33 -19.25 12.30 -6.54
N THR A 34 -19.41 13.24 -7.47
CA THR A 34 -20.38 13.11 -8.56
C THR A 34 -19.94 12.04 -9.57
N LEU A 35 -20.91 11.50 -10.31
CA LEU A 35 -20.66 10.45 -11.30
C LEU A 35 -19.66 10.90 -12.40
N GLU A 36 -19.72 12.16 -12.80
CA GLU A 36 -18.83 12.72 -13.82
C GLU A 36 -17.36 12.74 -13.36
N VAL A 37 -17.10 13.10 -12.10
CA VAL A 37 -15.74 13.13 -11.54
C VAL A 37 -15.17 11.71 -11.48
N ILE A 38 -16.00 10.73 -11.11
CA ILE A 38 -15.60 9.31 -11.07
C ILE A 38 -15.26 8.82 -12.48
N GLN A 39 -16.07 9.16 -13.48
CA GLN A 39 -15.84 8.75 -14.86
C GLN A 39 -14.56 9.38 -15.41
N LYS A 40 -14.35 10.69 -15.25
CA LYS A 40 -13.13 11.38 -15.70
C LYS A 40 -11.87 10.69 -15.17
N ARG A 41 -11.80 10.42 -13.86
CA ARG A 41 -10.69 9.68 -13.24
C ARG A 41 -10.53 8.26 -13.79
N ARG A 42 -11.63 7.56 -14.09
CA ARG A 42 -11.62 6.19 -14.64
C ARG A 42 -11.27 6.13 -16.13
N THR A 43 -11.53 7.18 -16.90
CA THR A 43 -11.26 7.20 -18.34
C THR A 43 -9.94 7.88 -18.70
N GLU A 44 -9.24 8.47 -17.72
CA GLU A 44 -7.88 8.97 -17.92
C GLU A 44 -6.97 7.92 -18.55
N LYS A 45 -6.14 8.36 -19.52
CA LYS A 45 -5.19 7.50 -20.20
C LYS A 45 -4.19 6.92 -19.20
N PRO A 46 -3.75 5.65 -19.38
CA PRO A 46 -2.77 5.03 -18.50
C PRO A 46 -1.47 5.85 -18.40
N GLU A 47 -1.02 6.45 -19.49
CA GLU A 47 0.16 7.33 -19.54
C GLU A 47 0.07 8.51 -18.55
N VAL A 48 -1.10 9.15 -18.46
CA VAL A 48 -1.33 10.26 -17.52
C VAL A 48 -1.30 9.76 -16.07
N ARG A 49 -1.83 8.55 -15.83
CA ARG A 49 -1.78 7.93 -14.50
C ARG A 49 -0.36 7.55 -14.10
N ASP A 50 0.40 6.99 -15.03
CA ASP A 50 1.76 6.56 -14.77
C ASP A 50 2.68 7.78 -14.56
N ALA A 51 2.49 8.85 -15.33
CA ALA A 51 3.16 10.13 -15.07
C ALA A 51 2.84 10.68 -13.66
N ALA A 52 1.57 10.65 -13.24
CA ALA A 52 1.18 11.08 -11.89
C ALA A 52 1.79 10.18 -10.80
N ARG A 53 1.86 8.86 -11.03
CA ARG A 53 2.52 7.90 -10.12
C ARG A 53 4.02 8.19 -10.01
N GLU A 54 4.70 8.41 -11.13
CA GLU A 54 6.12 8.73 -11.14
C GLU A 54 6.41 10.05 -10.44
N ALA A 55 5.60 11.09 -10.68
CA ALA A 55 5.72 12.37 -10.00
C ALA A 55 5.57 12.21 -8.47
N ALA A 56 4.56 11.48 -8.02
CA ALA A 56 4.36 11.20 -6.60
C ALA A 56 5.53 10.42 -5.98
N LEU A 57 6.07 9.43 -6.69
CA LEU A 57 7.25 8.68 -6.23
C LEU A 57 8.51 9.56 -6.16
N ARG A 58 8.71 10.48 -7.11
CA ARG A 58 9.82 11.45 -7.07
C ARG A 58 9.67 12.36 -5.86
N GLU A 59 8.49 12.92 -5.64
CA GLU A 59 8.22 13.79 -4.49
C GLU A 59 8.46 13.08 -3.16
N ILE A 60 7.98 11.84 -3.00
CA ILE A 60 8.23 11.04 -1.79
C ILE A 60 9.74 10.83 -1.58
N LYS A 61 10.48 10.49 -2.64
CA LYS A 61 11.93 10.30 -2.55
C LYS A 61 12.64 11.60 -2.16
N GLU A 62 12.23 12.73 -2.70
CA GLU A 62 12.79 14.04 -2.36
C GLU A 62 12.49 14.43 -0.90
N ARG A 63 11.26 14.22 -0.42
CA ARG A 63 10.89 14.43 0.99
C ARG A 63 11.71 13.52 1.91
N ILE A 64 11.91 12.25 1.54
CA ILE A 64 12.75 11.32 2.32
C ILE A 64 14.22 11.78 2.33
N LYS A 65 14.75 12.27 1.20
CA LYS A 65 16.12 12.79 1.14
C LYS A 65 16.29 14.00 2.05
N LYS A 66 15.39 14.98 1.96
CA LYS A 66 15.38 16.18 2.81
C LYS A 66 15.34 15.83 4.30
N THR A 67 14.41 14.96 4.70
CA THR A 67 14.31 14.53 6.12
C THR A 67 15.51 13.70 6.59
N LYS A 68 16.19 12.94 5.71
CA LYS A 68 17.45 12.24 6.06
C LYS A 68 18.60 13.21 6.26
N ASP A 69 18.71 14.24 5.41
CA ASP A 69 19.77 15.24 5.50
C ASP A 69 19.59 16.12 6.75
N GLU A 70 18.36 16.51 7.08
CA GLU A 70 18.03 17.17 8.35
C GLU A 70 18.38 16.31 9.57
N LYS A 71 18.10 15.00 9.52
CA LYS A 71 18.48 14.07 10.61
C LYS A 71 20.00 13.92 10.72
N ARG A 72 20.74 13.93 9.62
CA ARG A 72 22.21 13.87 9.62
C ARG A 72 22.82 15.17 10.15
N ALA A 73 22.29 16.33 9.77
CA ALA A 73 22.71 17.63 10.28
C ALA A 73 22.48 17.75 11.79
N LYS A 74 21.31 17.34 12.30
CA LYS A 74 21.02 17.32 13.74
C LYS A 74 21.92 16.37 14.52
N LYS A 75 22.26 15.19 13.98
CA LYS A 75 23.22 14.27 14.61
C LYS A 75 24.65 14.82 14.62
N ALA A 76 25.06 15.52 13.57
CA ALA A 76 26.38 16.13 13.48
C ALA A 76 26.52 17.30 14.47
N GLU A 77 25.47 18.12 14.65
CA GLU A 77 25.46 19.20 15.63
C GLU A 77 25.61 18.65 17.07
N VAL A 78 24.84 17.61 17.43
CA VAL A 78 24.92 16.97 18.74
C VAL A 78 26.30 16.35 19.00
N THR A 79 26.91 15.74 17.97
CA THR A 79 28.25 15.13 18.08
C THR A 79 29.38 16.19 18.12
N SER A 80 29.16 17.36 17.52
CA SER A 80 30.14 18.47 17.56
C SER A 80 30.14 19.18 18.92
N LYS A 81 28.97 19.31 19.57
CA LYS A 81 28.85 19.82 20.94
C LYS A 81 29.42 18.86 21.99
N SER A 82 29.47 17.56 21.72
CA SER A 82 30.08 16.58 22.63
C SER A 82 31.60 16.46 22.50
N LYS A 83 32.23 17.01 21.45
CA LYS A 83 33.70 16.94 21.26
C LYS A 83 34.48 18.04 22.00
N THR A 84 33.82 19.07 22.51
CA THR A 84 34.47 20.14 23.30
C THR A 84 34.63 19.81 24.79
N GLN A 85 34.14 18.66 25.27
CA GLN A 85 34.14 18.34 26.71
C GLN A 85 34.95 17.11 27.13
N SER A 86 35.79 16.52 26.27
CA SER A 86 36.65 15.39 26.67
C SER A 86 38.10 15.59 26.27
N LYS A 87 38.80 16.48 26.98
CA LYS A 87 40.26 16.47 27.08
C LYS A 87 40.64 16.41 28.56
N GLY A 88 40.63 15.18 29.10
CA GLY A 88 41.01 14.84 30.46
C GLY A 88 41.77 13.51 30.49
N SER A 89 43.09 13.62 30.49
CA SER A 89 44.19 12.71 30.89
C SER A 89 43.95 11.29 31.47
N MET A 90 44.59 10.30 30.80
CA MET A 90 45.48 9.20 31.32
C MET A 90 44.86 7.97 32.06
N PRO A 91 45.60 6.85 32.28
CA PRO A 91 46.10 5.87 31.29
C PRO A 91 45.89 4.37 31.72
N LYS A 92 46.21 3.42 30.81
CA LYS A 92 46.63 2.00 31.01
C LYS A 92 46.14 1.21 32.24
N GLY A 93 45.41 0.12 32.00
CA GLY A 93 45.21 -0.98 32.96
C GLY A 93 44.82 -2.29 32.26
N ALA A 94 45.51 -3.38 32.58
CA ALA A 94 45.51 -4.66 31.89
C ALA A 94 44.17 -5.43 31.86
N ALA A 95 43.97 -6.23 30.80
CA ALA A 95 43.07 -7.39 30.80
C ALA A 95 43.69 -8.54 31.65
N PRO A 96 43.09 -9.74 31.84
CA PRO A 96 41.79 -10.28 31.38
C PRO A 96 41.01 -11.07 32.47
N LYS A 97 39.75 -11.46 32.22
CA LYS A 97 39.13 -12.74 32.68
C LYS A 97 37.70 -12.88 32.12
N GLY A 98 37.42 -14.03 31.48
CA GLY A 98 36.11 -14.42 30.92
C GLY A 98 35.08 -14.86 32.00
N PRO A 99 33.99 -15.61 31.69
CA PRO A 99 33.80 -16.56 30.58
C PRO A 99 32.48 -16.44 29.78
N LYS A 100 32.40 -17.30 28.75
CA LYS A 100 31.36 -17.49 27.74
C LYS A 100 29.95 -17.80 28.29
N LEU A 101 28.93 -17.15 27.72
CA LEU A 101 27.60 -17.70 27.42
C LEU A 101 27.16 -17.04 26.09
N GLY A 102 26.87 -17.72 24.98
CA GLY A 102 26.07 -18.93 24.87
C GLY A 102 24.62 -18.53 24.63
N GLY A 103 24.24 -18.32 23.36
CA GLY A 103 22.87 -17.92 23.02
C GLY A 103 22.66 -17.82 21.51
N GLY A 104 22.49 -18.96 20.86
CA GLY A 104 22.27 -19.07 19.42
C GLY A 104 21.02 -18.32 18.96
N GLY A 105 21.20 -17.42 17.99
CA GLY A 105 20.13 -16.74 17.29
C GLY A 105 19.53 -17.65 16.22
N GLY A 106 18.59 -18.50 16.61
CA GLY A 106 17.66 -19.16 15.71
C GLY A 106 16.30 -18.46 15.78
N LYS A 107 15.94 -17.69 14.75
CA LYS A 107 14.56 -17.26 14.53
C LYS A 107 14.05 -17.84 13.21
N ARG A 108 13.01 -18.64 13.40
CA ARG A 108 12.05 -19.15 12.41
C ARG A 108 11.36 -17.99 11.71
#